data_AF-A0A7V4DYP6-F1
#
_entry.id   AF-A0A7V4DYP6-F1
#
_cell.length_a   1.000
_cell.length_b   1.000
_cell.length_c   1.000
_cell.angle_alpha   90.00
_cell.angle_beta   90.00
_cell.angle_gamma   90.00
#
_symmetry.space_group_name_H-M   'P 1'
#
loop_
_entity.id
_entity.type
_entity.pdbx_description
1 polymer ?
#
loop_
_entity_poly.entity_id
_entity_poly.type
_entity_poly.pdbx_seq_one_letter_code
_entity_poly.pdbx_strand_id
1 'polypeptide(L)'
;MIDIPPLWQQTADDILLKKGVVIVIGLPNSGKSTFVKFLASYGVKNNLKVAIINSDLGQADIGVPGTISLSLLENELFSFENLPIKSWYFIGEITPTGRFLQVITGVRRLLDEAKKMADIVIINTCGLVKGRLGKILKYYKTFVINPDHIVAIQTDNELDPLLKIIGRLSKNVYKIPKSILARERPPEERREFREKRYEMYFQNAKTLLFPIYLVHSIDKYIDFQKEDYTGRLVGLIDEKENLLELGIIQEVNLEKRNLLIFTPLKEMDKVKRIEIGSIKLKVIREM
;
A
#
# COMPACT_ATOMS: atom_id res chain seq x y z
N MET A 1 17.00 -6.56 -17.77
CA MET A 1 16.92 -7.93 -17.23
C MET A 1 17.06 -7.82 -15.72
N ILE A 2 16.13 -8.40 -14.94
CA ILE A 2 16.26 -8.40 -13.47
C ILE A 2 17.28 -9.47 -13.11
N ASP A 3 18.32 -9.10 -12.36
CA ASP A 3 19.23 -10.07 -11.75
C ASP A 3 18.47 -10.82 -10.65
N ILE A 4 18.35 -12.15 -10.80
CA ILE A 4 17.68 -13.04 -9.84
C ILE A 4 18.77 -13.88 -9.18
N PRO A 5 19.19 -13.52 -7.96
CA PRO A 5 20.17 -14.31 -7.21
C PRO A 5 19.68 -15.76 -7.02
N PRO A 6 20.57 -16.77 -7.03
CA PRO A 6 20.17 -18.16 -6.83
C PRO A 6 19.35 -18.40 -5.56
N LEU A 7 19.66 -17.67 -4.48
CA LEU A 7 18.93 -17.78 -3.22
C LEU A 7 17.50 -17.20 -3.30
N TRP A 8 17.25 -16.24 -4.20
CA TRP A 8 15.88 -15.77 -4.47
C TRP A 8 15.06 -16.87 -5.13
N GLN A 9 15.65 -17.59 -6.09
CA GLN A 9 15.00 -18.71 -6.76
C GLN A 9 14.66 -19.83 -5.77
N GLN A 10 15.65 -20.29 -4.99
CA GLN A 10 15.45 -21.34 -3.98
C GLN A 10 14.37 -20.96 -2.95
N THR A 11 14.37 -19.70 -2.51
CA THR A 11 13.35 -19.19 -1.58
C THR A 11 11.97 -19.19 -2.22
N ALA A 12 11.87 -18.80 -3.49
CA ALA A 12 10.60 -18.82 -4.22
C ALA A 12 10.09 -20.26 -4.39
N ASP A 13 10.94 -21.21 -4.76
CA ASP A 13 10.58 -22.62 -4.92
C ASP A 13 9.97 -23.19 -3.62
N ASP A 14 10.62 -22.95 -2.47
CA ASP A 14 10.13 -23.41 -1.16
C ASP A 14 8.81 -22.73 -0.76
N ILE A 15 8.65 -21.43 -1.03
CA ILE A 15 7.39 -20.71 -0.80
C ILE A 15 6.27 -21.25 -1.69
N LEU A 16 6.54 -21.54 -2.97
CA LEU A 16 5.55 -22.08 -3.90
C LEU A 16 5.04 -23.45 -3.47
N LEU A 17 5.94 -24.30 -2.95
CA LEU A 17 5.60 -25.61 -2.40
C LEU A 17 4.74 -25.51 -1.14
N LYS A 18 5.13 -24.64 -0.20
CA LYS A 18 4.45 -24.50 1.11
C LYS A 18 3.19 -23.64 1.07
N LYS A 19 3.11 -22.73 0.09
CA LYS A 19 2.04 -21.73 -0.08
C LYS A 19 1.83 -20.85 1.16
N GLY A 20 0.79 -20.01 1.15
CA GLY A 20 0.37 -19.23 2.31
C GLY A 20 0.82 -17.77 2.30
N VAL A 21 0.90 -17.17 3.48
CA VAL A 21 1.15 -15.73 3.63
C VAL A 21 2.63 -15.43 3.77
N VAL A 22 3.13 -14.58 2.89
CA VAL A 22 4.53 -14.13 2.84
C VAL A 22 4.60 -12.67 3.23
N ILE A 23 5.42 -12.31 4.22
CA ILE A 23 5.76 -10.92 4.50
C ILE A 23 7.19 -10.63 4.04
N VAL A 24 7.37 -9.57 3.26
CA VAL A 24 8.69 -9.16 2.73
C VAL A 24 9.20 -7.97 3.54
N ILE A 25 10.35 -8.13 4.18
CA ILE A 25 10.96 -7.17 5.12
C ILE A 25 12.37 -6.82 4.67
N GLY A 26 12.79 -5.58 4.92
CA GLY A 26 14.10 -5.07 4.54
C GLY A 26 14.15 -3.55 4.59
N LEU A 27 15.35 -3.00 4.66
CA LEU A 27 15.57 -1.55 4.65
C LEU A 27 15.05 -0.88 3.37
N PRO A 28 14.90 0.46 3.36
CA PRO A 28 14.63 1.18 2.11
C PRO A 28 15.64 0.77 1.02
N ASN A 29 15.19 0.66 -0.23
CA ASN A 29 16.04 0.30 -1.38
C ASN A 29 16.75 -1.08 -1.30
N SER A 30 16.28 -2.00 -0.46
CA SER A 30 16.84 -3.36 -0.38
C SER A 30 16.40 -4.31 -1.50
N GLY A 31 15.48 -3.90 -2.38
CA GLY A 31 14.96 -4.75 -3.46
C GLY A 31 13.64 -5.48 -3.14
N LYS A 32 12.94 -5.11 -2.05
CA LYS A 32 11.64 -5.72 -1.66
C LYS A 32 10.63 -5.72 -2.79
N SER A 33 10.37 -4.57 -3.42
CA SER A 33 9.42 -4.47 -4.52
C SER A 33 9.82 -5.37 -5.69
N THR A 34 11.11 -5.49 -5.98
CA THR A 34 11.63 -6.38 -7.04
C THR A 34 11.38 -7.85 -6.70
N PHE A 35 11.68 -8.27 -5.46
CA PHE A 35 11.41 -9.64 -5.01
C PHE A 35 9.91 -9.95 -5.01
N VAL A 36 9.05 -9.02 -4.58
CA VAL A 36 7.59 -9.17 -4.63
C VAL A 36 7.11 -9.40 -6.06
N LYS A 37 7.60 -8.59 -7.01
CA LYS A 37 7.28 -8.75 -8.44
C LYS A 37 7.76 -10.10 -8.98
N PHE A 38 9.00 -10.47 -8.67
CA PHE A 38 9.58 -11.76 -9.05
C PHE A 38 8.75 -12.94 -8.52
N LEU A 39 8.51 -13.00 -7.21
CA LEU A 39 7.77 -14.08 -6.57
C LEU A 39 6.34 -14.16 -7.09
N ALA A 40 5.69 -13.02 -7.35
CA ALA A 40 4.35 -12.98 -7.91
C ALA A 40 4.30 -13.55 -9.33
N SER A 41 5.16 -13.08 -10.23
CA SER A 41 5.26 -13.62 -11.59
C SER A 41 5.63 -15.10 -11.59
N TYR A 42 6.52 -15.51 -10.67
CA TYR A 42 6.94 -16.90 -10.56
C TYR A 42 5.80 -17.80 -10.08
N GLY A 43 5.01 -17.37 -9.10
CA GLY A 43 3.82 -18.08 -8.64
C GLY A 43 2.77 -18.24 -9.76
N VAL A 44 2.47 -17.17 -10.50
CA VAL A 44 1.52 -17.22 -11.62
C VAL A 44 1.98 -18.16 -12.73
N LYS A 45 3.27 -18.13 -13.11
CA LYS A 45 3.87 -19.06 -14.08
C LYS A 45 3.75 -20.52 -13.67
N ASN A 46 3.66 -20.79 -12.37
CA ASN A 46 3.45 -22.11 -11.80
C ASN A 46 1.96 -22.39 -11.50
N ASN A 47 1.05 -21.69 -12.19
CA ASN A 47 -0.41 -21.87 -12.10
C ASN A 47 -0.99 -21.65 -10.69
N LEU A 48 -0.38 -20.77 -9.89
CA LEU A 48 -0.91 -20.38 -8.58
C LEU A 48 -1.65 -19.04 -8.67
N LYS A 49 -2.74 -18.93 -7.90
CA LYS A 49 -3.40 -17.64 -7.68
C LYS A 49 -2.59 -16.84 -6.68
N VAL A 50 -2.09 -15.69 -7.09
CA VAL A 50 -1.25 -14.84 -6.23
C VAL A 50 -1.97 -13.54 -5.90
N ALA A 51 -2.06 -13.21 -4.62
CA ALA A 51 -2.48 -11.90 -4.15
C ALA A 51 -1.26 -11.08 -3.71
N ILE A 52 -1.24 -9.80 -4.04
CA ILE A 52 -0.26 -8.83 -3.54
C ILE A 52 -0.98 -7.81 -2.68
N ILE A 53 -0.53 -7.67 -1.43
CA ILE A 53 -0.90 -6.55 -0.56
C ILE A 53 0.27 -5.58 -0.50
N ASN A 54 0.14 -4.41 -1.12
CA ASN A 54 1.12 -3.35 -0.96
C ASN A 54 0.79 -2.49 0.26
N SER A 55 1.62 -2.56 1.29
CA SER A 55 1.49 -1.76 2.52
C SER A 55 2.62 -0.73 2.70
N ASP A 56 3.39 -0.46 1.64
CA ASP A 56 4.29 0.68 1.58
C ASP A 56 3.54 1.91 1.07
N LEU A 57 3.23 2.83 1.98
CA LEU A 57 2.44 4.02 1.69
C LEU A 57 3.18 5.04 0.80
N GLY A 58 4.51 4.96 0.75
CA GLY A 58 5.37 5.93 0.07
C GLY A 58 5.88 5.49 -1.30
N GLN A 59 5.90 4.18 -1.58
CA GLN A 59 6.35 3.62 -2.86
C GLN A 59 5.21 3.00 -3.65
N ALA A 60 4.87 3.64 -4.77
CA ALA A 60 3.76 3.29 -5.66
C ALA A 60 4.17 2.34 -6.80
N ASP A 61 5.15 1.46 -6.58
CA ASP A 61 5.46 0.43 -7.60
C ASP A 61 4.25 -0.48 -7.83
N ILE A 62 3.32 -0.53 -6.85
CA ILE A 62 2.05 -1.26 -6.84
C ILE A 62 1.02 -0.40 -6.10
N GLY A 63 -0.10 -0.05 -6.73
CA GLY A 63 -1.17 0.77 -6.15
C GLY A 63 -0.90 2.28 -6.12
N VAL A 64 -1.76 3.02 -5.40
CA VAL A 64 -1.70 4.50 -5.30
C VAL A 64 -1.06 4.91 -3.96
N PRO A 65 -0.14 5.90 -3.91
CA PRO A 65 0.45 6.32 -2.64
C PRO A 65 -0.62 6.79 -1.64
N GLY A 66 -0.34 6.63 -0.34
CA GLY A 66 -1.31 6.96 0.70
C GLY A 66 -2.40 5.88 0.93
N THR A 67 -2.31 4.74 0.25
CA THR A 67 -3.24 3.62 0.40
C THR A 67 -2.50 2.32 0.71
N ILE A 68 -3.24 1.35 1.23
CA ILE A 68 -2.87 -0.07 1.18
C ILE A 68 -3.73 -0.69 0.09
N SER A 69 -3.13 -1.43 -0.83
CA SER A 69 -3.85 -2.02 -1.98
C SER A 69 -3.71 -3.53 -2.00
N LEU A 70 -4.76 -4.19 -2.46
CA LEU A 70 -4.83 -5.61 -2.76
C LEU A 70 -5.03 -5.78 -4.27
N SER A 71 -4.13 -6.51 -4.92
CA SER A 71 -4.26 -6.95 -6.31
C SER A 71 -4.26 -8.48 -6.37
N LEU A 72 -5.06 -9.04 -7.28
CA LEU A 72 -5.13 -10.48 -7.54
C LEU A 72 -4.56 -10.77 -8.93
N LEU A 73 -3.69 -11.76 -9.02
CA LEU A 73 -3.02 -12.19 -10.25
C LEU A 73 -3.38 -13.65 -10.51
N GLU A 74 -4.03 -13.88 -11.65
CA GLU A 74 -4.55 -15.21 -12.04
C GLU A 74 -3.97 -15.73 -13.35
N ASN A 75 -3.34 -14.87 -14.16
CA ASN A 75 -2.74 -15.21 -15.45
C ASN A 75 -1.53 -14.31 -15.72
N GLU A 76 -0.74 -14.57 -16.75
CA GLU A 76 0.48 -13.80 -17.05
C GLU A 76 0.22 -12.44 -17.74
N LEU A 77 -1.03 -12.11 -18.07
CA LEU A 77 -1.39 -10.89 -18.80
C LEU A 77 -1.57 -9.68 -17.86
N PHE A 78 -0.57 -9.40 -17.02
CA PHE A 78 -0.57 -8.23 -16.15
C PHE A 78 0.69 -7.37 -16.33
N SER A 79 0.53 -6.07 -16.10
CA SER A 79 1.64 -5.14 -15.95
C SER A 79 1.73 -4.69 -14.50
N PHE A 80 2.91 -4.81 -13.89
CA PHE A 80 3.13 -4.25 -12.55
C PHE A 80 2.95 -2.74 -12.48
N GLU A 81 3.07 -2.05 -13.62
CA GLU A 81 2.81 -0.62 -13.70
C GLU A 81 1.32 -0.32 -13.59
N ASN A 82 0.44 -1.21 -14.03
CA ASN A 82 -1.01 -1.03 -14.03
C ASN A 82 -1.73 -2.25 -13.47
N LEU A 83 -1.35 -2.67 -12.25
CA LEU A 83 -2.07 -3.75 -11.59
C LEU A 83 -3.49 -3.30 -11.24
N PRO A 84 -4.52 -4.07 -11.63
CA PRO A 84 -5.87 -3.84 -11.15
C PRO A 84 -5.92 -3.90 -9.62
N ILE A 85 -6.51 -2.88 -9.01
CA ILE A 85 -6.75 -2.87 -7.56
C ILE A 85 -8.09 -3.57 -7.33
N LYS A 86 -8.04 -4.71 -6.64
CA LYS A 86 -9.24 -5.47 -6.28
C LYS A 86 -9.95 -4.86 -5.08
N SER A 87 -9.17 -4.41 -4.11
CA SER A 87 -9.62 -3.80 -2.85
C SER A 87 -8.50 -2.97 -2.28
N TRP A 88 -8.81 -2.03 -1.40
CA TRP A 88 -7.85 -1.06 -0.88
C TRP A 88 -8.38 -0.37 0.37
N TYR A 89 -7.44 0.28 1.08
CA TYR A 89 -7.69 0.93 2.35
C TYR A 89 -7.01 2.30 2.36
N PHE A 90 -7.77 3.35 2.69
CA PHE A 90 -7.25 4.70 2.75
C PHE A 90 -6.46 4.94 4.04
N ILE A 91 -5.24 5.45 3.92
CA ILE A 91 -4.44 5.93 5.05
C ILE A 91 -4.28 7.45 4.98
N GLY A 92 -4.19 8.02 3.78
CA GLY A 92 -4.08 9.46 3.57
C GLY A 92 -2.72 10.06 3.96
N GLU A 93 -1.70 9.22 4.16
CA GLU A 93 -0.34 9.58 4.55
C GLU A 93 0.70 8.75 3.80
N ILE A 94 1.87 9.32 3.52
CA ILE A 94 2.98 8.60 2.86
C ILE A 94 3.95 7.94 3.84
N THR A 95 3.83 8.24 5.14
CA THR A 95 4.63 7.65 6.21
C THR A 95 3.73 6.88 7.17
N PRO A 96 4.15 5.69 7.65
CA PRO A 96 3.35 4.95 8.61
C PRO A 96 3.40 5.58 10.01
N THR A 97 4.37 6.44 10.32
CA THR A 97 4.51 7.05 11.65
C THR A 97 3.27 7.88 12.01
N GLY A 98 2.69 7.65 13.20
CA GLY A 98 1.42 8.25 13.60
C GLY A 98 0.17 7.53 13.07
N ARG A 99 0.35 6.52 12.21
CA ARG A 99 -0.73 5.77 11.54
C ARG A 99 -0.65 4.26 11.72
N PHE A 100 0.07 3.78 12.74
CA PHE A 100 0.33 2.34 12.90
C PHE A 100 -0.95 1.52 13.03
N LEU A 101 -1.95 2.03 13.78
CA LEU A 101 -3.22 1.33 13.95
C LEU A 101 -3.91 1.16 12.59
N GLN A 102 -4.13 2.25 11.86
CA GLN A 102 -4.77 2.24 10.54
C GLN A 102 -4.01 1.35 9.54
N VAL A 103 -2.66 1.39 9.58
CA VAL A 103 -1.84 0.56 8.71
C VAL A 103 -1.99 -0.92 9.04
N ILE A 104 -1.99 -1.29 10.32
CA ILE A 104 -2.09 -2.69 10.74
C ILE A 104 -3.51 -3.23 10.48
N THR A 105 -4.56 -2.45 10.80
CA THR A 105 -5.95 -2.85 10.55
C THR A 105 -6.24 -2.96 9.06
N GLY A 106 -5.77 -2.00 8.25
CA GLY A 106 -5.93 -2.03 6.80
C GLY A 106 -5.26 -3.25 6.17
N VAL A 107 -4.02 -3.59 6.57
CA VAL A 107 -3.38 -4.84 6.11
C VAL A 107 -4.19 -6.07 6.54
N ARG A 108 -4.67 -6.12 7.78
CA ARG A 108 -5.43 -7.28 8.26
C ARG A 108 -6.71 -7.49 7.46
N ARG A 109 -7.48 -6.43 7.23
CA ARG A 109 -8.73 -6.48 6.46
C ARG A 109 -8.50 -7.02 5.05
N LEU A 110 -7.50 -6.48 4.35
CA LEU A 110 -7.16 -6.94 2.99
C LEU A 110 -6.60 -8.37 2.98
N LEU A 111 -5.89 -8.78 4.03
CA LEU A 111 -5.41 -10.15 4.18
C LEU A 111 -6.57 -11.15 4.31
N ASP A 112 -7.62 -10.80 5.07
CA ASP A 112 -8.79 -11.65 5.25
C ASP A 112 -9.57 -11.86 3.94
N GLU A 113 -9.59 -10.87 3.05
CA GLU A 113 -10.07 -11.04 1.67
C GLU A 113 -9.11 -11.90 0.85
N ALA A 114 -7.82 -11.56 0.81
CA ALA A 114 -6.83 -12.22 -0.03
C ALA A 114 -6.74 -13.73 0.21
N LYS A 115 -6.80 -14.16 1.49
CA LYS A 115 -6.76 -15.59 1.88
C LYS A 115 -7.88 -16.43 1.29
N LYS A 116 -9.01 -15.83 0.91
CA LYS A 116 -10.14 -16.55 0.32
C LYS A 116 -9.98 -16.78 -1.18
N MET A 117 -9.03 -16.09 -1.82
CA MET A 117 -8.94 -16.00 -3.28
C MET A 117 -7.59 -16.46 -3.84
N ALA A 118 -6.54 -16.51 -3.02
CA ALA A 118 -5.17 -16.77 -3.47
C ALA A 118 -4.51 -17.94 -2.72
N ASP A 119 -3.71 -18.71 -3.44
CA ASP A 119 -2.80 -19.72 -2.90
C ASP A 119 -1.66 -19.07 -2.09
N ILE A 120 -1.16 -17.93 -2.59
CA ILE A 120 -0.06 -17.18 -1.99
C ILE A 120 -0.47 -15.72 -1.82
N VAL A 121 -0.30 -15.18 -0.61
CA VAL A 121 -0.51 -13.75 -0.33
C VAL A 121 0.82 -13.10 0.00
N ILE A 122 1.32 -12.24 -0.88
CA ILE A 122 2.60 -11.53 -0.72
C ILE A 122 2.33 -10.13 -0.17
N ILE A 123 2.82 -9.85 1.04
CA ILE A 123 2.67 -8.57 1.71
C ILE A 123 3.97 -7.77 1.55
N ASN A 124 3.96 -6.79 0.65
CA ASN A 124 5.03 -5.81 0.56
C ASN A 124 4.93 -4.81 1.73
N THR A 125 6.07 -4.51 2.36
CA THR A 125 6.09 -3.64 3.54
C THR A 125 7.05 -2.47 3.37
N CYS A 126 6.77 -1.36 4.06
CA CYS A 126 7.65 -0.20 4.08
C CYS A 126 9.03 -0.50 4.68
N GLY A 127 10.04 0.29 4.33
CA GLY A 127 11.42 0.14 4.82
C GLY A 127 11.67 0.49 6.30
N LEU A 128 10.64 0.85 7.06
CA LEU A 128 10.80 1.24 8.48
C LEU A 128 11.03 0.00 9.36
N VAL A 129 12.29 -0.41 9.52
CA VAL A 129 12.73 -1.57 10.33
C VAL A 129 13.68 -1.21 11.48
N LYS A 130 14.33 -0.03 11.42
CA LYS A 130 15.27 0.46 12.43
C LYS A 130 14.57 1.35 13.48
N GLY A 131 15.22 1.51 14.63
CA GLY A 131 14.74 2.34 15.74
C GLY A 131 13.54 1.76 16.49
N ARG A 132 13.12 2.43 17.56
CA ARG A 132 11.98 2.02 18.41
C ARG A 132 10.69 1.86 17.59
N LEU A 133 10.37 2.86 16.76
CA LEU A 133 9.15 2.88 15.95
C LEU A 133 9.13 1.76 14.90
N GLY A 134 10.25 1.48 14.23
CA GLY A 134 10.33 0.38 13.26
C GLY A 134 10.15 -0.98 13.92
N LYS A 135 10.77 -1.21 15.08
CA LYS A 135 10.56 -2.45 15.85
C LYS A 135 9.09 -2.65 16.24
N ILE A 136 8.45 -1.59 16.77
CA ILE A 136 7.02 -1.63 17.15
C ILE A 136 6.14 -1.95 15.94
N LEU A 137 6.29 -1.21 14.85
CA LEU A 137 5.49 -1.42 13.64
C LEU A 137 5.66 -2.85 13.10
N LYS A 138 6.90 -3.33 12.96
CA LYS A 138 7.17 -4.65 12.39
C LYS A 138 6.71 -5.78 13.31
N TYR A 139 6.85 -5.62 14.62
CA TYR A 139 6.34 -6.60 15.58
C TYR A 139 4.83 -6.76 15.47
N TYR A 140 4.06 -5.68 15.67
CA TYR A 140 2.59 -5.78 15.68
C TYR A 140 2.00 -6.09 14.31
N LYS A 141 2.59 -5.57 13.22
CA LYS A 141 2.19 -5.94 11.87
C LYS A 141 2.39 -7.45 11.65
N THR A 142 3.55 -8.00 11.99
CA THR A 142 3.82 -9.44 11.84
C THR A 142 2.90 -10.27 12.74
N PHE A 143 2.68 -9.83 13.98
CA PHE A 143 1.80 -10.51 14.94
C PHE A 143 0.36 -10.65 14.43
N VAL A 144 -0.24 -9.57 13.93
CA VAL A 144 -1.62 -9.58 13.43
C VAL A 144 -1.75 -10.34 12.10
N ILE A 145 -0.71 -10.30 11.26
CA ILE A 145 -0.66 -11.05 10.00
C ILE A 145 -0.55 -12.56 10.27
N ASN A 146 0.26 -12.95 11.27
CA ASN A 146 0.65 -14.33 11.55
C ASN A 146 1.09 -15.09 10.27
N PRO A 147 2.20 -14.66 9.64
CA PRO A 147 2.58 -15.14 8.31
C PRO A 147 3.19 -16.55 8.34
N ASP A 148 2.99 -17.32 7.28
CA ASP A 148 3.66 -18.60 7.08
C ASP A 148 5.15 -18.42 6.75
N HIS A 149 5.49 -17.31 6.09
CA HIS A 149 6.83 -17.01 5.61
C HIS A 149 7.23 -15.57 5.90
N ILE A 150 8.43 -15.37 6.44
CA ILE A 150 9.12 -14.08 6.47
C ILE A 150 10.29 -14.14 5.49
N VAL A 151 10.29 -13.25 4.49
CA VAL A 151 11.45 -13.04 3.62
C VAL A 151 12.14 -11.74 4.03
N ALA A 152 13.36 -11.87 4.53
CA ALA A 152 14.19 -10.77 4.99
C ALA A 152 15.29 -10.49 3.96
N ILE A 153 15.19 -9.36 3.27
CA ILE A 153 16.19 -8.89 2.32
C ILE A 153 17.15 -7.95 3.04
N GLN A 154 18.40 -8.38 3.19
CA GLN A 154 19.39 -7.67 4.00
C GLN A 154 20.79 -7.69 3.36
N THR A 155 21.60 -6.73 3.79
CA THR A 155 23.06 -6.81 3.67
C THR A 155 23.63 -7.33 4.99
N ASP A 156 24.49 -8.34 4.91
CA ASP A 156 25.06 -9.03 6.08
C ASP A 156 23.97 -9.51 7.05
N ASN A 157 23.97 -9.00 8.29
CA ASN A 157 23.10 -9.43 9.39
C ASN A 157 22.29 -8.27 10.00
N GLU A 158 22.05 -7.19 9.24
CA GLU A 158 21.47 -5.97 9.79
C GLU A 158 20.02 -6.10 10.31
N LEU A 159 19.26 -7.11 9.85
CA LEU A 159 17.91 -7.36 10.35
C LEU A 159 17.87 -8.42 11.47
N ASP A 160 18.98 -9.07 11.78
CA ASP A 160 19.04 -10.15 12.77
C ASP A 160 18.43 -9.78 14.13
N PRO A 161 18.68 -8.59 14.71
CA PRO A 161 18.04 -8.19 15.97
C PRO A 161 16.51 -8.14 15.89
N LEU A 162 15.95 -7.74 14.75
CA LEU A 162 14.51 -7.72 14.53
C LEU A 162 13.98 -9.14 14.29
N LEU A 163 14.66 -9.93 13.46
CA LEU A 163 14.29 -11.30 13.13
C LEU A 163 14.30 -12.24 14.34
N LYS A 164 15.18 -12.01 15.32
CA LYS A 164 15.14 -12.72 16.61
C LYS A 164 13.79 -12.59 17.35
N ILE A 165 13.08 -11.49 17.12
CA ILE A 165 11.78 -11.19 17.73
C ILE A 165 10.66 -11.71 16.83
N ILE A 166 10.59 -11.22 15.59
CA ILE A 166 9.45 -11.49 14.70
C ILE A 166 9.51 -12.86 14.04
N GLY A 167 10.70 -13.47 13.94
CA GLY A 167 10.88 -14.79 13.35
C GLY A 167 10.12 -15.90 14.10
N ARG A 168 9.87 -15.70 15.40
CA ARG A 168 9.07 -16.60 16.24
C ARG A 168 7.56 -16.57 15.90
N LEU A 169 7.13 -15.57 15.12
CA LEU A 169 5.74 -15.38 14.71
C LEU A 169 5.47 -15.97 13.32
N SER A 170 6.43 -16.71 12.74
CA SER A 170 6.32 -17.30 11.42
C SER A 170 6.86 -18.72 11.40
N LYS A 171 6.37 -19.54 10.47
CA LYS A 171 6.81 -20.93 10.31
C LYS A 171 8.18 -21.02 9.64
N ASN A 172 8.44 -20.14 8.67
CA ASN A 172 9.68 -20.13 7.91
C ASN A 172 10.27 -18.71 7.85
N VAL A 173 11.59 -18.61 7.99
CA VAL A 173 12.31 -17.33 7.90
C VAL A 173 13.46 -17.49 6.91
N TYR A 174 13.40 -16.71 5.83
CA TYR A 174 14.41 -16.70 4.77
C TYR A 174 15.21 -15.41 4.86
N LYS A 175 16.53 -15.51 4.90
CA LYS A 175 17.44 -14.38 4.79
C LYS A 175 18.04 -14.41 3.39
N ILE A 176 17.75 -13.41 2.57
CA ILE A 176 18.22 -13.34 1.19
C ILE A 176 19.04 -12.07 0.95
N PRO A 177 20.06 -12.12 0.07
CA PRO A 177 20.88 -10.96 -0.22
C PRO A 177 20.07 -9.92 -0.99
N LYS A 178 20.44 -8.65 -0.79
CA LYS A 178 20.07 -7.56 -1.70
C LYS A 178 20.62 -7.85 -3.11
N SER A 179 19.84 -7.56 -4.15
CA SER A 179 20.33 -7.65 -5.54
C SER A 179 21.44 -6.61 -5.76
N ILE A 180 22.49 -6.99 -6.49
CA ILE A 180 23.64 -6.13 -6.80
C ILE A 180 23.21 -4.89 -7.62
N LEU A 181 22.12 -5.03 -8.40
CA LEU A 181 21.55 -3.95 -9.21
C LEU A 181 20.61 -3.01 -8.45
N ALA A 182 20.37 -3.25 -7.15
CA ALA A 182 19.42 -2.45 -6.38
C ALA A 182 20.00 -1.06 -6.04
N ARG A 183 19.61 -0.08 -6.87
CA ARG A 183 19.96 1.33 -6.75
C ARG A 183 19.11 2.06 -5.70
N GLU A 184 19.71 3.01 -5.01
CA GLU A 184 18.96 3.97 -4.20
C GLU A 184 18.23 5.00 -5.07
N ARG A 185 16.92 5.13 -4.89
CA ARG A 185 16.14 6.22 -5.49
C ARG A 185 16.22 7.46 -4.60
N PRO A 186 16.75 8.60 -5.08
CA PRO A 186 16.76 9.85 -4.33
C PRO A 186 15.34 10.29 -3.90
N PRO A 187 15.20 11.14 -2.88
CA PRO A 187 13.91 11.68 -2.46
C PRO A 187 13.09 12.33 -3.59
N GLU A 188 13.75 13.05 -4.50
CA GLU A 188 13.14 13.74 -5.65
C GLU A 188 12.55 12.75 -6.66
N GLU A 189 13.34 11.75 -7.09
CA GLU A 189 12.87 10.68 -7.98
C GLU A 189 11.66 9.95 -7.37
N ARG A 190 11.68 9.69 -6.05
CA ARG A 190 10.54 9.11 -5.34
C ARG A 190 9.32 10.02 -5.36
N ARG A 191 9.51 11.34 -5.33
CA ARG A 191 8.41 12.31 -5.40
C ARG A 191 7.81 12.37 -6.80
N GLU A 192 8.63 12.52 -7.83
CA GLU A 192 8.19 12.53 -9.23
C GLU A 192 7.42 11.26 -9.59
N PHE A 193 7.92 10.11 -9.14
CA PHE A 193 7.23 8.85 -9.36
C PHE A 193 5.85 8.81 -8.68
N ARG A 194 5.69 9.38 -7.48
CA ARG A 194 4.38 9.50 -6.84
C ARG A 194 3.46 10.47 -7.58
N GLU A 195 3.98 11.61 -8.05
CA GLU A 195 3.20 12.59 -8.80
C GLU A 195 2.64 11.97 -10.09
N LYS A 196 3.48 11.29 -10.88
CA LYS A 196 3.04 10.53 -12.08
C LYS A 196 1.96 9.49 -11.78
N ARG A 197 2.03 8.85 -10.60
CA ARG A 197 1.05 7.85 -10.18
C ARG A 197 -0.30 8.46 -9.86
N TYR A 198 -0.33 9.63 -9.23
CA TYR A 198 -1.56 10.38 -9.04
C TYR A 198 -2.13 10.89 -10.37
N GLU A 199 -1.28 11.43 -11.26
CA GLU A 199 -1.71 11.86 -12.60
C GLU A 199 -2.40 10.72 -13.37
N MET A 200 -1.77 9.54 -13.41
CA MET A 200 -2.33 8.37 -14.06
C MET A 200 -3.63 7.89 -13.41
N TYR A 201 -3.72 7.92 -12.08
CA TYR A 201 -4.93 7.52 -11.37
C TYR A 201 -6.09 8.50 -11.61
N PHE A 202 -5.82 9.81 -11.60
CA PHE A 202 -6.82 10.87 -11.78
C PHE A 202 -7.05 11.26 -13.26
N GLN A 203 -6.45 10.57 -14.23
CA GLN A 203 -6.53 10.94 -15.66
C GLN A 203 -7.96 11.06 -16.23
N ASN A 204 -8.91 10.30 -15.67
CA ASN A 204 -10.32 10.29 -16.07
C ASN A 204 -11.26 10.85 -14.98
N ALA A 205 -10.69 11.55 -13.99
CA ALA A 205 -11.46 12.11 -12.90
C ALA A 205 -12.27 13.32 -13.35
N LYS A 206 -13.35 13.59 -12.62
CA LYS A 206 -14.22 14.75 -12.80
C LYS A 206 -14.50 15.44 -11.49
N THR A 207 -14.92 16.68 -11.55
CA THR A 207 -15.35 17.44 -10.38
C THR A 207 -16.77 17.10 -10.01
N LEU A 208 -16.95 16.57 -8.80
CA LEU A 208 -18.24 16.19 -8.24
C LEU A 208 -18.54 16.99 -6.97
N LEU A 209 -19.81 17.30 -6.74
CA LEU A 209 -20.28 18.08 -5.60
C LEU A 209 -20.73 17.17 -4.45
N PHE A 210 -20.07 17.26 -3.29
CA PHE A 210 -20.42 16.50 -2.10
C PHE A 210 -20.89 17.42 -0.97
N PRO A 211 -21.88 17.02 -0.17
CA PRO A 211 -22.23 17.77 1.02
C PRO A 211 -21.15 17.64 2.11
N ILE A 212 -20.85 18.75 2.81
CA ILE A 212 -19.82 18.81 3.85
C ILE A 212 -20.09 17.83 4.99
N TYR A 213 -21.35 17.53 5.29
CA TYR A 213 -21.69 16.64 6.41
C TYR A 213 -21.15 15.22 6.23
N LEU A 214 -20.75 14.80 5.02
CA LEU A 214 -20.13 13.49 4.80
C LEU A 214 -18.68 13.44 5.32
N VAL A 215 -18.07 14.58 5.65
CA VAL A 215 -16.70 14.63 6.16
C VAL A 215 -16.69 14.21 7.62
N HIS A 216 -16.21 12.99 7.86
CA HIS A 216 -15.99 12.44 9.19
C HIS A 216 -14.61 11.80 9.26
N SER A 217 -13.64 12.56 9.78
CA SER A 217 -12.28 12.09 10.02
C SER A 217 -12.16 11.46 11.39
N ILE A 218 -11.50 10.31 11.47
CA ILE A 218 -11.41 9.53 12.72
C ILE A 218 -10.30 10.06 13.64
N ASP A 219 -9.22 10.59 13.09
CA ASP A 219 -8.02 10.95 13.86
C ASP A 219 -7.82 12.46 14.06
N LYS A 220 -8.63 13.29 13.40
CA LYS A 220 -8.51 14.75 13.48
C LYS A 220 -9.86 15.44 13.42
N TYR A 221 -9.94 16.54 14.15
CA TYR A 221 -11.02 17.50 14.02
C TYR A 221 -10.81 18.33 12.76
N ILE A 222 -11.79 18.31 11.85
CA ILE A 222 -11.75 19.09 10.61
C ILE A 222 -12.44 20.43 10.85
N ASP A 223 -11.67 21.51 10.76
CA ASP A 223 -12.16 22.87 10.94
C ASP A 223 -11.94 23.70 9.67
N PHE A 224 -12.94 23.68 8.79
CA PHE A 224 -12.89 24.40 7.52
C PHE A 224 -12.84 25.94 7.67
N GLN A 225 -13.05 26.50 8.87
CA GLN A 225 -12.89 27.93 9.11
C GLN A 225 -11.43 28.30 9.46
N LYS A 226 -10.65 27.34 9.93
CA LYS A 226 -9.27 27.56 10.38
C LYS A 226 -8.22 27.05 9.41
N GLU A 227 -8.55 26.07 8.59
CA GLU A 227 -7.61 25.45 7.66
C GLU A 227 -8.19 25.36 6.25
N ASP A 228 -7.35 25.69 5.26
CA ASP A 228 -7.63 25.43 3.85
C ASP A 228 -7.29 23.97 3.49
N TYR A 229 -8.34 23.19 3.22
CA TYR A 229 -8.22 21.79 2.79
C TYR A 229 -8.13 21.63 1.27
N THR A 230 -8.05 22.72 0.51
CA THR A 230 -7.86 22.66 -0.95
C THR A 230 -6.57 21.92 -1.31
N GLY A 231 -6.67 21.02 -2.28
CA GLY A 231 -5.61 20.13 -2.73
C GLY A 231 -5.39 18.91 -1.84
N ARG A 232 -6.14 18.72 -0.76
CA ARG A 232 -5.99 17.54 0.10
C ARG A 232 -6.56 16.29 -0.59
N LEU A 233 -5.81 15.20 -0.50
CA LEU A 233 -6.27 13.88 -0.91
C LEU A 233 -7.31 13.38 0.10
N VAL A 234 -8.41 12.84 -0.40
CA VAL A 234 -9.49 12.25 0.40
C VAL A 234 -9.78 10.82 -0.02
N GLY A 235 -10.26 10.02 0.92
CA GLY A 235 -10.88 8.71 0.65
C GLY A 235 -12.40 8.83 0.68
N LEU A 236 -13.06 8.38 -0.38
CA LEU A 236 -14.51 8.29 -0.50
C LEU A 236 -14.95 6.89 -0.10
N ILE A 237 -15.72 6.77 0.98
CA ILE A 237 -15.93 5.53 1.71
C ILE A 237 -17.42 5.17 1.74
N ASP A 238 -17.73 3.89 1.56
CA ASP A 238 -19.10 3.36 1.60
C ASP A 238 -19.60 3.07 3.02
N GLU A 239 -20.86 2.62 3.12
CA GLU A 239 -21.51 2.22 4.38
C GLU A 239 -20.85 1.04 5.11
N LYS A 240 -20.04 0.25 4.41
CA LYS A 240 -19.29 -0.89 4.94
C LYS A 240 -17.83 -0.52 5.22
N GLU A 241 -17.51 0.76 5.24
CA GLU A 241 -16.16 1.28 5.45
C GLU A 241 -15.15 0.82 4.39
N ASN A 242 -15.59 0.47 3.18
CA ASN A 242 -14.70 0.22 2.04
C ASN A 242 -14.33 1.52 1.36
N LEU A 243 -13.08 1.66 0.93
CA LEU A 243 -12.67 2.73 0.04
C LEU A 243 -13.26 2.46 -1.35
N LEU A 244 -14.10 3.39 -1.83
CA LEU A 244 -14.66 3.36 -3.18
C LEU A 244 -13.67 3.98 -4.17
N GLU A 245 -13.26 5.22 -3.92
CA GLU A 245 -12.30 5.97 -4.73
C GLU A 245 -11.55 7.00 -3.90
N LEU A 246 -10.48 7.53 -4.46
CA LEU A 246 -9.78 8.71 -3.96
C LEU A 246 -10.34 9.97 -4.62
N GLY A 247 -10.17 11.10 -3.95
CA GLY A 247 -10.51 12.42 -4.48
C GLY A 247 -9.51 13.48 -4.09
N ILE A 248 -9.58 14.64 -4.75
CA ILE A 248 -8.84 15.85 -4.37
C ILE A 248 -9.86 16.95 -4.12
N ILE A 249 -9.82 17.56 -2.93
CA ILE A 249 -10.67 18.73 -2.65
C ILE A 249 -10.20 19.89 -3.54
N GLN A 250 -11.09 20.43 -4.37
CA GLN A 250 -10.84 21.61 -5.20
C GLN A 250 -11.37 22.89 -4.56
N GLU A 251 -12.52 22.82 -3.89
CA GLU A 251 -13.18 23.96 -3.26
C GLU A 251 -14.02 23.51 -2.06
N VAL A 252 -14.13 24.39 -1.07
CA VAL A 252 -15.00 24.25 0.09
C VAL A 252 -15.91 25.48 0.14
N ASN A 253 -17.23 25.27 0.08
CA ASN A 253 -18.21 26.35 0.21
C ASN A 253 -19.02 26.17 1.50
N LEU A 254 -18.70 26.97 2.52
CA LEU A 254 -19.33 26.87 3.85
C LEU A 254 -20.77 27.40 3.88
N GLU A 255 -21.09 28.39 3.06
CA GLU A 255 -22.45 28.94 2.95
C GLU A 255 -23.41 27.90 2.38
N LYS A 256 -23.01 27.25 1.29
CA LYS A 256 -23.78 26.19 0.61
C LYS A 256 -23.60 24.81 1.23
N ARG A 257 -22.72 24.68 2.23
CA ARG A 257 -22.36 23.44 2.94
C ARG A 257 -21.94 22.29 2.01
N ASN A 258 -21.11 22.59 1.00
CA ASN A 258 -20.66 21.61 0.03
C ASN A 258 -19.16 21.72 -0.31
N LEU A 259 -18.66 20.66 -0.96
CA LEU A 259 -17.27 20.45 -1.37
C LEU A 259 -17.27 20.10 -2.84
N LEU A 260 -16.32 20.65 -3.59
CA LEU A 260 -15.98 20.17 -4.93
C LEU A 260 -14.80 19.21 -4.79
N ILE A 261 -14.98 17.97 -5.26
CA ILE A 261 -13.97 16.92 -5.18
C ILE A 261 -13.71 16.39 -6.59
N PHE A 262 -12.45 16.44 -7.02
CA PHE A 262 -11.97 15.85 -8.26
C PHE A 262 -11.70 14.35 -8.05
N THR A 263 -12.48 13.47 -8.69
CA THR A 263 -12.42 12.03 -8.44
C THR A 263 -12.86 11.21 -9.67
N PRO A 264 -12.32 10.00 -9.90
CA PRO A 264 -12.81 9.08 -10.94
C PRO A 264 -14.11 8.35 -10.55
N LEU A 265 -14.69 8.66 -9.38
CA LEU A 265 -15.92 8.03 -8.88
C LEU A 265 -17.08 8.17 -9.87
N LYS A 266 -17.81 7.06 -10.07
CA LYS A 266 -18.98 6.99 -10.94
C LYS A 266 -20.31 7.06 -10.19
N GLU A 267 -20.40 6.45 -9.02
CA GLU A 267 -21.64 6.30 -8.24
C GLU A 267 -21.52 7.06 -6.91
N MET A 268 -22.00 8.31 -6.89
CA MET A 268 -21.87 9.22 -5.73
C MET A 268 -22.73 8.82 -4.54
N ASP A 269 -23.88 8.21 -4.79
CA ASP A 269 -24.88 7.80 -3.80
C ASP A 269 -24.36 6.75 -2.81
N LYS A 270 -23.34 5.99 -3.23
CA LYS A 270 -22.64 5.00 -2.39
C LYS A 270 -21.73 5.62 -1.34
N VAL A 271 -21.30 6.87 -1.52
CA VAL A 271 -20.39 7.54 -0.57
C VAL A 271 -21.17 7.92 0.69
N LYS A 272 -20.76 7.34 1.82
CA LYS A 272 -21.33 7.65 3.15
C LYS A 272 -20.37 8.40 4.04
N ARG A 273 -19.07 8.36 3.74
CA ARG A 273 -18.03 9.03 4.52
C ARG A 273 -16.91 9.53 3.63
N ILE A 274 -16.42 10.73 3.93
CA ILE A 274 -15.24 11.34 3.30
C ILE A 274 -14.18 11.50 4.37
N GLU A 275 -13.09 10.77 4.23
CA GLU A 275 -11.93 10.84 5.12
C GLU A 275 -10.86 11.74 4.49
N ILE A 276 -10.38 12.74 5.22
CA ILE A 276 -9.39 13.70 4.71
C ILE A 276 -7.99 13.22 5.08
N GLY A 277 -7.12 12.99 4.09
CA GLY A 277 -5.70 12.71 4.32
C GLY A 277 -4.88 13.96 4.64
N SER A 278 -3.59 13.80 4.91
CA SER A 278 -2.66 14.94 5.04
C SER A 278 -1.83 15.16 3.79
N ILE A 279 -1.90 14.25 2.82
CA ILE A 279 -1.25 14.44 1.51
C ILE A 279 -1.93 15.63 0.80
N LYS A 280 -1.11 16.61 0.39
CA LYS A 280 -1.53 17.74 -0.45
C LYS A 280 -0.96 17.55 -1.85
N LEU A 281 -1.84 17.55 -2.84
CA LEU A 281 -1.53 17.45 -4.26
C LEU A 281 -1.76 18.80 -4.93
N LYS A 282 -1.18 18.99 -6.12
CA LYS A 282 -1.55 20.13 -6.96
C LYS A 282 -3.02 20.01 -7.31
N VAL A 283 -3.76 21.11 -7.19
CA VAL A 283 -5.15 21.16 -7.61
C VAL A 283 -5.17 21.04 -9.13
N ILE A 284 -5.69 19.93 -9.63
CA ILE A 284 -5.98 19.75 -11.05
C ILE A 284 -7.35 20.38 -11.26
N ARG A 285 -7.43 21.42 -12.09
CA ARG A 285 -8.71 21.97 -12.56
C ARG A 285 -9.02 21.30 -13.88
N GLU A 286 -10.29 20.94 -14.11
CA GLU A 286 -10.73 20.52 -15.44
C GLU A 286 -10.36 21.62 -16.45
N MET A 287 -9.76 21.22 -17.57
CA MET A 287 -9.52 22.11 -18.71
C MET A 287 -10.82 22.37 -19.47
#